data_AF-A0AAP2Z3F8-F1
#
_entry.id   AF-A0AAP2Z3F8-F1
#
_cell.length_a   1.000
_cell.length_b   1.000
_cell.length_c   1.000
_cell.angle_alpha   90.00
_cell.angle_beta   90.00
_cell.angle_gamma   90.00
#
_symmetry.space_group_name_H-M   'P 1'
#
loop_
_entity.id
_entity.type
_entity.pdbx_description
1 polymer ?
#
loop_
_entity_poly.entity_id
_entity_poly.type
_entity_poly.pdbx_seq_one_letter_code
_entity_poly.pdbx_strand_id
1 'polypeptide(L)'
;MSEFTFELELCAALEDGEYGDSVVARQLGGSVADPGGRILDIVCVEPGPEFADRVAITGETIPGAAIESAIGTGRARFWKGAFDCHTERARRIVERACEIGFFARERRGGRDYVRQVARYPDWYGRIVGIENKPDLGTPGDLEAQLRTDASLGLVDEAILATESYVTRAHLNRIPEVIGVWRFFPESGDLEVIREPTPLPVSEPGIELLAEHPGRTEIAVVSAAEKARARRRLAERAYGKGWRTYAFPDCGACEPTTDRDETLPYCTWKECVVDPASECGAACGGFEAVETPDIDLEAERETRTPWIADPGGARRQSGLDQFL
;
A
#
# COMPACT_ATOMS: atom_id res chain seq x y z
N MET A 1 3.88 -17.51 -15.57
CA MET A 1 2.76 -16.73 -14.99
C MET A 1 2.91 -15.26 -15.37
N SER A 2 1.82 -14.47 -15.42
CA SER A 2 1.92 -13.01 -15.56
C SER A 2 2.38 -12.37 -14.23
N GLU A 3 3.01 -11.18 -14.26
CA GLU A 3 3.39 -10.47 -13.03
C GLU A 3 2.17 -10.10 -12.18
N PHE A 4 1.04 -9.80 -12.82
CA PHE A 4 -0.21 -9.51 -12.14
C PHE A 4 -0.76 -10.73 -11.38
N THR A 5 -0.83 -11.89 -12.02
CA THR A 5 -1.30 -13.12 -11.38
C THR A 5 -0.39 -13.50 -10.21
N PHE A 6 0.93 -13.44 -10.42
CA PHE A 6 1.91 -13.71 -9.37
C PHE A 6 1.72 -12.80 -8.15
N GLU A 7 1.49 -11.50 -8.39
CA GLU A 7 1.26 -10.52 -7.33
C GLU A 7 0.00 -10.80 -6.52
N LEU A 8 -1.11 -11.19 -7.17
CA LEU A 8 -2.36 -11.52 -6.48
C LEU A 8 -2.24 -12.79 -5.63
N GLU A 9 -1.69 -13.84 -6.22
CA GLU A 9 -1.42 -15.11 -5.55
C GLU A 9 -0.51 -14.91 -4.33
N LEU A 10 0.52 -14.06 -4.46
CA LEU A 10 1.40 -13.74 -3.35
C LEU A 10 0.70 -12.90 -2.28
N CYS A 11 -0.12 -11.90 -2.65
CA CYS A 11 -0.87 -11.13 -1.65
C CYS A 11 -1.80 -12.02 -0.83
N ALA A 12 -2.49 -12.96 -1.48
CA ALA A 12 -3.33 -13.97 -0.85
C ALA A 12 -2.52 -14.82 0.15
N ALA A 13 -1.42 -15.43 -0.30
CA ALA A 13 -0.55 -16.24 0.55
C ALA A 13 0.05 -15.48 1.75
N LEU A 14 0.34 -14.17 1.59
CA LEU A 14 0.84 -13.33 2.68
C LEU A 14 -0.25 -13.05 3.72
N GLU A 15 -1.47 -12.76 3.29
CA GLU A 15 -2.62 -12.53 4.19
C GLU A 15 -2.99 -13.80 4.98
N ASP A 16 -2.80 -14.99 4.39
CA ASP A 16 -3.14 -16.25 5.04
C ASP A 16 -1.98 -16.82 5.89
N GLY A 17 -0.76 -16.35 5.61
CA GLY A 17 0.47 -16.79 6.24
C GLY A 17 0.97 -15.86 7.35
N GLU A 18 2.29 -15.61 7.34
CA GLU A 18 3.00 -14.86 8.38
C GLU A 18 2.54 -13.40 8.51
N TYR A 19 1.91 -12.83 7.48
CA TYR A 19 1.46 -11.44 7.46
C TYR A 19 -0.05 -11.27 7.68
N GLY A 20 -0.77 -12.28 8.19
CA GLY A 20 -2.22 -12.19 8.37
C GLY A 20 -2.71 -11.13 9.36
N ASP A 21 -1.88 -10.75 10.33
CA ASP A 21 -2.17 -9.60 11.21
C ASP A 21 -1.76 -8.25 10.58
N SER A 22 -1.05 -8.25 9.44
CA SER A 22 -0.57 -7.06 8.76
C SER A 22 -1.57 -6.50 7.75
N VAL A 23 -1.46 -5.21 7.46
CA VAL A 23 -2.12 -4.62 6.30
C VAL A 23 -1.29 -4.91 5.06
N VAL A 24 -1.79 -5.79 4.19
CA VAL A 24 -1.19 -6.06 2.89
C VAL A 24 -1.80 -5.14 1.83
N ALA A 25 -0.93 -4.47 1.07
CA ALA A 25 -1.35 -3.59 -0.02
C ALA A 25 -0.42 -3.70 -1.22
N ARG A 26 -0.94 -3.39 -2.41
CA ARG A 26 -0.18 -3.50 -3.66
C ARG A 26 0.05 -2.16 -4.35
N GLN A 27 1.10 -2.07 -5.16
CA GLN A 27 1.35 -1.01 -6.13
C GLN A 27 1.29 0.38 -5.49
N LEU A 28 2.21 0.64 -4.56
CA LEU A 28 2.30 1.87 -3.78
C LEU A 28 3.60 2.63 -4.09
N GLY A 29 3.46 3.92 -4.39
CA GLY A 29 4.62 4.78 -4.63
C GLY A 29 5.54 4.87 -3.40
N GLY A 30 6.82 4.50 -3.59
CA GLY A 30 7.86 4.41 -2.57
C GLY A 30 9.00 5.43 -2.75
N SER A 31 8.82 6.44 -3.60
CA SER A 31 9.79 7.52 -3.78
C SER A 31 9.58 8.67 -2.79
N VAL A 32 10.64 9.43 -2.50
CA VAL A 32 10.62 10.57 -1.58
C VAL A 32 10.94 11.88 -2.31
N ALA A 33 12.07 11.92 -3.00
CA ALA A 33 12.58 13.06 -3.75
C ALA A 33 12.00 13.15 -5.17
N ASP A 34 11.64 12.02 -5.79
CA ASP A 34 11.04 11.98 -7.13
C ASP A 34 9.65 11.32 -7.11
N PRO A 35 8.57 12.06 -6.78
CA PRO A 35 7.23 11.50 -6.68
C PRO A 35 6.81 10.72 -7.95
N GLY A 36 6.59 9.41 -7.80
CA GLY A 36 6.25 8.51 -8.90
C GLY A 36 7.42 7.75 -9.52
N GLY A 37 8.67 8.07 -9.17
CA GLY A 37 9.87 7.40 -9.68
C GLY A 37 10.07 5.96 -9.18
N ARG A 38 9.41 5.56 -8.09
CA ARG A 38 9.45 4.18 -7.56
C ARG A 38 8.06 3.75 -7.10
N ILE A 39 7.63 2.56 -7.51
CA ILE A 39 6.41 1.88 -7.06
C ILE A 39 6.83 0.58 -6.41
N LEU A 40 6.44 0.33 -5.16
CA LEU A 40 6.60 -0.94 -4.48
C LEU A 40 5.45 -1.86 -4.87
N ASP A 41 5.76 -3.09 -5.27
CA ASP A 41 4.77 -4.05 -5.76
C ASP A 41 3.83 -4.52 -4.66
N ILE A 42 4.38 -5.00 -3.54
CA ILE A 42 3.62 -5.36 -2.35
C ILE A 42 4.24 -4.68 -1.12
N VAL A 43 3.39 -4.23 -0.22
CA VAL A 43 3.75 -3.60 1.05
C VAL A 43 2.95 -4.25 2.15
N CYS A 44 3.63 -4.79 3.16
CA CYS A 44 3.03 -5.30 4.39
C CYS A 44 3.32 -4.32 5.52
N VAL A 45 2.29 -3.88 6.22
CA VAL A 45 2.41 -2.93 7.35
C VAL A 45 1.92 -3.62 8.62
N GLU A 46 2.84 -3.85 9.54
CA GLU A 46 2.52 -4.39 10.86
C GLU A 46 1.73 -3.35 11.69
N PRO A 47 0.65 -3.75 12.38
CA PRO A 47 -0.04 -2.88 13.31
C PRO A 47 0.88 -2.43 14.44
N GLY A 48 0.89 -1.12 14.71
CA GLY A 48 1.56 -0.51 15.84
C GLY A 48 0.66 -0.39 17.07
N PRO A 49 1.16 0.22 18.16
CA PRO A 49 0.47 0.24 19.44
C PRO A 49 -0.87 1.00 19.43
N GLU A 50 -1.01 2.03 18.58
CA GLU A 50 -2.25 2.83 18.47
C GLU A 50 -3.07 2.47 17.21
N PHE A 51 -2.96 1.22 16.72
CA PHE A 51 -3.70 0.76 15.53
C PHE A 51 -5.22 0.92 15.67
N ALA A 52 -5.77 0.53 16.82
CA ALA A 52 -7.21 0.67 17.08
C ALA A 52 -7.69 2.13 17.01
N ASP A 53 -6.86 3.08 17.46
CA ASP A 53 -7.18 4.51 17.36
C ASP A 53 -7.21 4.98 15.90
N ARG A 54 -6.33 4.43 15.05
CA ARG A 54 -6.33 4.73 13.61
C ARG A 54 -7.57 4.17 12.93
N VAL A 55 -7.93 2.93 13.23
CA VAL A 55 -9.12 2.26 12.71
C VAL A 55 -10.38 3.06 13.05
N ALA A 56 -10.49 3.57 14.27
CA ALA A 56 -11.64 4.35 14.71
C ALA A 56 -11.85 5.68 13.94
N ILE A 57 -10.84 6.21 13.24
CA ILE A 57 -10.97 7.47 12.50
C ILE A 57 -11.80 7.27 11.23
N THR A 58 -11.35 6.37 10.34
CA THR A 58 -11.93 6.14 9.01
C THR A 58 -11.31 4.91 8.35
N GLY A 59 -12.05 4.18 7.50
CA GLY A 59 -11.50 3.14 6.61
C GLY A 59 -10.61 3.69 5.48
N GLU A 60 -10.66 5.00 5.25
CA GLU A 60 -10.01 5.66 4.12
C GLU A 60 -8.56 6.06 4.36
N THR A 61 -7.82 6.33 3.28
CA THR A 61 -6.48 6.95 3.38
C THR A 61 -6.60 8.39 3.90
N ILE A 62 -5.91 8.73 5.00
CA ILE A 62 -5.85 10.11 5.48
C ILE A 62 -4.76 10.87 4.70
N PRO A 63 -5.06 12.02 4.07
CA PRO A 63 -4.06 12.77 3.34
C PRO A 63 -2.89 13.20 4.24
N GLY A 64 -1.65 12.87 3.85
CA GLY A 64 -0.45 13.24 4.60
C GLY A 64 -0.36 14.74 4.94
N ALA A 65 -0.77 15.60 4.00
CA ALA A 65 -0.81 17.04 4.21
C ALA A 65 -1.88 17.50 5.22
N ALA A 66 -2.94 16.72 5.46
CA ALA A 66 -3.90 16.97 6.53
C ALA A 66 -3.29 16.65 7.90
N ILE A 67 -2.55 15.53 7.98
CA ILE A 67 -1.83 15.10 9.20
C ILE A 67 -0.73 16.10 9.57
N GLU A 68 0.01 16.61 8.58
CA GLU A 68 1.12 17.54 8.75
C GLU A 68 0.70 19.01 8.91
N SER A 69 -0.60 19.30 8.74
CA SER A 69 -1.11 20.67 8.83
C SER A 69 -1.05 21.23 10.26
N ALA A 70 -1.17 22.56 10.39
CA ALA A 70 -1.30 23.24 11.67
C ALA A 70 -2.71 23.13 12.31
N ILE A 71 -3.57 22.26 11.77
CA ILE A 71 -4.92 21.98 12.28
C ILE A 71 -4.81 20.87 13.32
N GLY A 72 -5.08 21.18 14.59
CA GLY A 72 -5.12 20.19 15.68
C GLY A 72 -6.55 19.83 16.12
N THR A 73 -6.63 19.04 17.18
CA THR A 73 -7.89 18.55 17.79
C THR A 73 -8.63 19.58 18.64
N GLY A 74 -7.96 20.68 19.01
CA GLY A 74 -8.50 21.73 19.87
C GLY A 74 -9.50 22.63 19.13
N ARG A 75 -9.39 23.94 19.34
CA ARG A 75 -10.32 24.91 18.73
C ARG A 75 -10.22 24.90 17.21
N ALA A 76 -11.36 24.85 16.53
CA ALA A 76 -11.43 24.99 15.08
C ALA A 76 -10.75 26.28 14.58
N ARG A 77 -9.86 26.10 13.60
CA ARG A 77 -9.01 27.14 12.99
C ARG A 77 -9.45 27.44 11.58
N PHE A 78 -9.24 28.69 11.15
CA PHE A 78 -9.43 29.05 9.75
C PHE A 78 -8.42 28.27 8.91
N TRP A 79 -8.90 27.51 7.93
CA TRP A 79 -8.04 26.56 7.22
C TRP A 79 -6.99 27.23 6.32
N LYS A 80 -7.26 28.44 5.81
CA LYS A 80 -6.29 29.15 4.97
C LYS A 80 -5.06 29.52 5.78
N GLY A 81 -3.89 29.14 5.28
CA GLY A 81 -2.60 29.34 5.96
C GLY A 81 -2.24 28.25 6.96
N ALA A 82 -3.05 27.20 7.12
CA ALA A 82 -2.73 26.07 7.97
C ALA A 82 -1.93 24.95 7.27
N PHE A 83 -1.67 25.10 5.96
CA PHE A 83 -1.01 24.11 5.12
C PHE A 83 0.20 24.71 4.43
N ASP A 84 1.25 23.92 4.28
CA ASP A 84 2.44 24.26 3.50
C ASP A 84 2.26 23.88 2.02
N CYS A 85 1.22 24.42 1.39
CA CYS A 85 0.97 24.23 -0.05
C CYS A 85 0.06 25.32 -0.63
N HIS A 86 -0.11 25.32 -1.95
CA HIS A 86 -1.00 26.25 -2.65
C HIS A 86 -2.45 26.16 -2.12
N THR A 87 -3.12 27.31 -2.02
CA THR A 87 -4.45 27.43 -1.39
C THR A 87 -5.50 26.49 -2.00
N GLU A 88 -5.48 26.28 -3.31
CA GLU A 88 -6.42 25.36 -3.97
C GLU A 88 -6.17 23.89 -3.62
N ARG A 89 -4.90 23.50 -3.47
CA ARG A 89 -4.53 22.16 -2.99
C ARG A 89 -4.95 21.99 -1.54
N ALA A 90 -4.68 22.97 -0.69
CA ALA A 90 -5.14 22.99 0.69
C ALA A 90 -6.67 22.85 0.80
N ARG A 91 -7.42 23.51 -0.08
CA ARG A 91 -8.88 23.40 -0.14
C ARG A 91 -9.33 21.96 -0.44
N ARG A 92 -8.76 21.31 -1.45
CA ARG A 92 -9.07 19.90 -1.77
C ARG A 92 -8.73 18.95 -0.63
N ILE A 93 -7.61 19.20 0.05
CA ILE A 93 -7.21 18.42 1.24
C ILE A 93 -8.24 18.59 2.36
N VAL A 94 -8.68 19.81 2.64
CA VAL A 94 -9.71 20.09 3.65
C VAL A 94 -11.04 19.42 3.29
N GLU A 95 -11.46 19.51 2.03
CA GLU A 95 -12.69 18.88 1.55
C GLU A 95 -12.63 17.36 1.73
N ARG A 96 -11.56 16.70 1.26
CA ARG A 96 -11.36 15.25 1.44
C ARG A 96 -11.27 14.86 2.91
N ALA A 97 -10.53 15.61 3.72
CA ALA A 97 -10.40 15.32 5.15
C ALA A 97 -11.73 15.47 5.91
N CYS A 98 -12.63 16.37 5.48
CA CYS A 98 -13.99 16.44 6.04
C CYS A 98 -14.87 15.29 5.58
N GLU A 99 -14.78 14.92 4.30
CA GLU A 99 -15.54 13.81 3.69
C GLU A 99 -15.25 12.48 4.41
N ILE A 100 -13.97 12.16 4.65
CA ILE A 100 -13.56 10.94 5.35
C ILE A 100 -13.65 11.04 6.88
N GLY A 101 -14.21 12.13 7.41
CA GLY A 101 -14.40 12.29 8.86
C GLY A 101 -13.14 12.63 9.67
N PHE A 102 -11.97 12.83 9.06
CA PHE A 102 -10.75 13.23 9.80
C PHE A 102 -10.83 14.68 10.34
N PHE A 103 -11.48 15.58 9.61
CA PHE A 103 -11.77 16.94 10.04
C PHE A 103 -13.26 17.17 10.33
N ALA A 104 -13.54 17.86 11.44
CA ALA A 104 -14.83 18.47 11.70
C ALA A 104 -14.83 19.92 11.21
N ARG A 105 -15.91 20.31 10.51
CA ARG A 105 -16.09 21.67 9.94
C ARG A 105 -17.10 22.48 10.73
N GLU A 106 -16.74 23.73 11.00
CA GLU A 106 -17.59 24.74 11.62
C GLU A 106 -17.64 25.99 10.73
N ARG A 107 -18.82 26.59 10.59
CA ARG A 107 -18.99 27.82 9.80
C ARG A 107 -19.23 29.02 10.71
N ARG A 108 -18.38 30.05 10.60
CA ARG A 108 -18.48 31.29 11.40
C ARG A 108 -18.37 32.50 10.48
N GLY A 109 -19.39 33.35 10.44
CA GLY A 109 -19.38 34.56 9.61
C GLY A 109 -19.09 34.29 8.13
N GLY A 110 -19.61 33.18 7.57
CA GLY A 110 -19.40 32.78 6.18
C GLY A 110 -18.03 32.15 5.88
N ARG A 111 -17.17 31.96 6.88
CA ARG A 111 -15.84 31.33 6.73
C ARG A 111 -15.84 29.94 7.34
N ASP A 112 -15.04 29.06 6.76
CA ASP A 112 -14.86 27.68 7.23
C ASP A 112 -13.71 27.58 8.21
N TYR A 113 -14.01 26.97 9.35
CA TYR A 113 -13.06 26.60 10.38
C TYR A 113 -13.06 25.08 10.50
N VAL A 114 -11.89 24.49 10.71
CA VAL A 114 -11.74 23.04 10.84
C VAL A 114 -10.88 22.67 12.03
N ARG A 115 -11.12 21.48 12.58
CA ARG A 115 -10.31 20.83 13.61
C ARG A 115 -10.23 19.34 13.31
N GLN A 116 -9.17 18.68 13.77
CA GLN A 116 -9.10 17.22 13.77
C GLN A 116 -10.16 16.64 14.73
N VAL A 117 -10.79 15.53 14.33
CA VAL A 117 -11.75 14.82 15.19
C VAL A 117 -11.06 14.06 16.32
N ALA A 118 -9.85 13.54 16.04
CA ALA A 118 -9.00 12.80 16.96
C ALA A 118 -7.53 13.18 16.71
N ARG A 119 -6.67 12.92 17.70
CA ARG A 119 -5.23 13.10 17.52
C ARG A 119 -4.77 12.02 16.55
N TYR A 120 -3.92 12.36 15.58
CA TYR A 120 -3.34 11.36 14.70
C TYR A 120 -2.44 10.39 15.50
N PRO A 121 -2.71 9.07 15.45
CA PRO A 121 -2.05 8.08 16.30
C PRO A 121 -0.71 7.57 15.73
N ASP A 122 0.12 7.01 16.60
CA ASP A 122 1.31 6.22 16.25
C ASP A 122 0.93 4.75 16.01
N TRP A 123 0.41 4.48 14.81
CA TRP A 123 -0.41 3.30 14.56
C TRP A 123 0.26 2.18 13.78
N TYR A 124 1.43 2.38 13.17
CA TYR A 124 2.10 1.38 12.34
C TYR A 124 3.48 1.01 12.89
N GLY A 125 3.83 -0.26 12.75
CA GLY A 125 5.11 -0.86 13.13
C GLY A 125 6.05 -1.01 11.93
N ARG A 126 6.59 -2.23 11.75
CA ARG A 126 7.46 -2.56 10.60
C ARG A 126 6.69 -2.44 9.29
N ILE A 127 7.39 -1.99 8.26
CA ILE A 127 6.94 -1.95 6.86
C ILE A 127 7.89 -2.83 6.06
N VAL A 128 7.35 -3.87 5.43
CA VAL A 128 8.09 -4.75 4.52
C VAL A 128 7.68 -4.43 3.09
N GLY A 129 8.67 -4.16 2.24
CA GLY A 129 8.47 -4.02 0.80
C GLY A 129 8.87 -5.30 0.08
N ILE A 130 8.00 -5.81 -0.79
CA ILE A 130 8.27 -7.02 -1.58
C ILE A 130 8.16 -6.64 -3.04
N GLU A 131 9.24 -6.88 -3.80
CA GLU A 131 9.32 -6.73 -5.24
C GLU A 131 9.05 -8.07 -5.92
N ASN A 132 8.16 -8.07 -6.90
CA ASN A 132 7.75 -9.27 -7.61
C ASN A 132 8.58 -9.46 -8.86
N LYS A 133 9.23 -10.61 -8.98
CA LYS A 133 9.85 -11.02 -10.25
C LYS A 133 9.69 -12.51 -10.51
N PRO A 134 8.55 -12.96 -11.08
CA PRO A 134 8.33 -14.38 -11.36
C PRO A 134 9.42 -15.00 -12.24
N ASP A 135 9.83 -14.30 -13.30
CA ASP A 135 10.90 -14.73 -14.22
C ASP A 135 12.19 -13.90 -14.06
N LEU A 136 13.22 -14.50 -13.45
CA LEU A 136 14.56 -13.91 -13.33
C LEU A 136 15.37 -13.99 -14.63
N GLY A 137 14.92 -14.73 -15.64
CA GLY A 137 15.50 -14.75 -16.98
C GLY A 137 15.35 -13.40 -17.70
N THR A 138 14.31 -12.64 -17.35
CA THR A 138 13.99 -11.33 -17.95
C THR A 138 13.89 -10.25 -16.86
N PRO A 139 15.01 -9.88 -16.20
CA PRO A 139 14.99 -9.09 -14.97
C PRO A 139 14.53 -7.63 -15.17
N GLY A 140 14.63 -7.07 -16.39
CA GLY A 140 14.29 -5.66 -16.61
C GLY A 140 15.09 -4.73 -15.71
N ASP A 141 14.41 -3.80 -15.04
CA ASP A 141 15.00 -2.80 -14.14
C ASP A 141 15.19 -3.28 -12.69
N LEU A 142 14.98 -4.59 -12.42
CA LEU A 142 15.00 -5.18 -11.08
C LEU A 142 16.23 -4.77 -10.26
N GLU A 143 17.42 -4.85 -10.84
CA GLU A 143 18.65 -4.52 -10.13
C GLU A 143 18.68 -3.07 -9.66
N ALA A 144 18.19 -2.14 -10.49
CA ALA A 144 18.13 -0.72 -10.17
C ALA A 144 17.07 -0.43 -9.09
N GLN A 145 15.92 -1.11 -9.15
CA GLN A 145 14.86 -1.03 -8.15
C GLN A 145 15.35 -1.51 -6.78
N LEU A 146 15.93 -2.72 -6.70
CA LEU A 146 16.44 -3.28 -5.44
C LEU A 146 17.60 -2.46 -4.88
N ARG A 147 18.44 -1.89 -5.74
CA ARG A 147 19.51 -0.97 -5.30
C ARG A 147 18.94 0.32 -4.73
N THR A 148 17.87 0.86 -5.33
CA THR A 148 17.15 2.02 -4.80
C THR A 148 16.57 1.72 -3.44
N ASP A 149 15.89 0.58 -3.27
CA ASP A 149 15.26 0.20 -2.00
C ASP A 149 16.31 0.04 -0.88
N ALA A 150 17.41 -0.66 -1.18
CA ALA A 150 18.53 -0.84 -0.24
C ALA A 150 19.21 0.50 0.13
N SER A 151 19.41 1.37 -0.86
CA SER A 151 20.10 2.66 -0.69
C SER A 151 19.24 3.71 0.03
N LEU A 152 17.94 3.73 -0.27
CA LEU A 152 17.00 4.67 0.35
C LEU A 152 16.64 4.23 1.76
N GLY A 153 16.41 2.93 1.98
CA GLY A 153 15.96 2.40 3.26
C GLY A 153 14.64 3.02 3.69
N LEU A 154 13.65 3.02 2.80
CA LEU A 154 12.30 3.52 3.09
C LEU A 154 11.49 2.51 3.92
N VAL A 155 11.60 1.23 3.59
CA VAL A 155 10.98 0.10 4.30
C VAL A 155 11.97 -0.49 5.30
N ASP A 156 11.49 -1.17 6.33
CA ASP A 156 12.35 -1.83 7.33
C ASP A 156 13.07 -3.02 6.71
N GLU A 157 12.39 -3.76 5.84
CA GLU A 157 12.93 -4.90 5.11
C GLU A 157 12.44 -4.84 3.66
N ALA A 158 13.33 -5.21 2.73
CA ALA A 158 13.03 -5.29 1.31
C ALA A 158 13.35 -6.70 0.80
N ILE A 159 12.43 -7.26 0.01
CA ILE A 159 12.44 -8.67 -0.37
C ILE A 159 12.17 -8.78 -1.86
N LEU A 160 12.87 -9.68 -2.54
CA LEU A 160 12.54 -10.13 -3.89
C LEU A 160 11.78 -11.45 -3.80
N ALA A 161 10.54 -11.49 -4.29
CA ALA A 161 9.77 -12.72 -4.46
C ALA A 161 9.81 -13.19 -5.92
N THR A 162 10.10 -14.47 -6.14
CA THR A 162 10.23 -15.05 -7.48
C THR A 162 9.69 -16.47 -7.58
N GLU A 163 9.22 -16.89 -8.75
CA GLU A 163 8.91 -18.31 -9.04
C GLU A 163 10.17 -19.06 -9.51
N SER A 164 11.11 -18.32 -10.11
CA SER A 164 12.33 -18.83 -10.70
C SER A 164 13.21 -19.54 -9.68
N TYR A 165 13.87 -20.62 -10.12
CA TYR A 165 14.92 -21.22 -9.33
C TYR A 165 16.08 -20.23 -9.13
N VAL A 166 16.40 -19.92 -7.88
CA VAL A 166 17.41 -18.94 -7.53
C VAL A 166 18.79 -19.57 -7.56
N THR A 167 19.64 -19.08 -8.46
CA THR A 167 21.03 -19.52 -8.57
C THR A 167 21.96 -18.57 -7.82
N ARG A 168 23.19 -19.02 -7.54
CA ARG A 168 24.24 -18.14 -7.01
C ARG A 168 24.52 -16.93 -7.91
N ALA A 169 24.41 -17.10 -9.23
CA ALA A 169 24.60 -16.00 -10.17
C ALA A 169 23.50 -14.94 -10.05
N HIS A 170 22.26 -15.33 -9.77
CA HIS A 170 21.17 -14.41 -9.47
C HIS A 170 21.46 -13.65 -8.16
N LEU A 171 21.82 -14.37 -7.08
CA LEU A 171 22.11 -13.77 -5.78
C LEU A 171 23.24 -12.74 -5.82
N ASN A 172 24.25 -12.93 -6.67
CA ASN A 172 25.36 -11.99 -6.82
C ASN A 172 24.96 -10.62 -7.42
N ARG A 173 23.79 -10.53 -8.08
CA ARG A 173 23.26 -9.27 -8.65
C ARG A 173 22.32 -8.54 -7.70
N ILE A 174 21.87 -9.23 -6.64
CA ILE A 174 20.91 -8.70 -5.69
C ILE A 174 21.71 -8.17 -4.48
N PRO A 175 21.49 -6.91 -4.04
CA PRO A 175 22.16 -6.39 -2.85
C PRO A 175 22.00 -7.34 -1.66
N GLU A 176 23.05 -7.52 -0.86
CA GLU A 176 23.10 -8.55 0.20
C GLU A 176 22.01 -8.39 1.26
N VAL A 177 21.62 -7.14 1.55
CA VAL A 177 20.58 -6.79 2.52
C VAL A 177 19.16 -7.19 2.09
N ILE A 178 18.95 -7.47 0.80
CA ILE A 178 17.63 -7.79 0.25
C ILE A 178 17.30 -9.26 0.51
N GLY A 179 16.15 -9.53 1.11
CA GLY A 179 15.62 -10.89 1.25
C GLY A 179 15.30 -11.49 -0.11
N VAL A 180 15.38 -12.81 -0.23
CA VAL A 180 15.01 -13.51 -1.47
C VAL A 180 14.13 -14.68 -1.12
N TRP A 181 12.90 -14.65 -1.64
CA TRP A 181 11.92 -15.70 -1.48
C TRP A 181 11.62 -16.35 -2.82
N ARG A 182 11.49 -17.67 -2.78
CA ARG A 182 10.92 -18.42 -3.88
C ARG A 182 9.47 -18.76 -3.52
N PHE A 183 8.54 -18.31 -4.35
CA PHE A 183 7.11 -18.52 -4.18
C PHE A 183 6.61 -19.60 -5.13
N PHE A 184 5.72 -20.46 -4.63
CA PHE A 184 5.09 -21.54 -5.38
C PHE A 184 3.58 -21.29 -5.45
N PRO A 185 3.07 -20.59 -6.49
CA PRO A 185 1.66 -20.22 -6.56
C PRO A 185 0.69 -21.39 -6.47
N GLU A 186 1.05 -22.56 -7.00
CA GLU A 186 0.19 -23.75 -6.99
C GLU A 186 -0.17 -24.22 -5.57
N SER A 187 0.78 -24.15 -4.63
CA SER A 187 0.56 -24.54 -3.23
C SER A 187 0.37 -23.38 -2.27
N GLY A 188 0.70 -22.15 -2.69
CA GLY A 188 0.77 -20.98 -1.82
C GLY A 188 2.02 -20.96 -0.94
N ASP A 189 2.96 -21.91 -1.11
CA ASP A 189 4.14 -22.01 -0.26
C ASP A 189 5.20 -20.95 -0.58
N LEU A 190 5.90 -20.51 0.46
CA LEU A 190 7.03 -19.59 0.41
C LEU A 190 8.29 -20.26 0.95
N GLU A 191 9.32 -20.38 0.12
CA GLU A 191 10.65 -20.84 0.50
C GLU A 191 11.60 -19.65 0.65
N VAL A 192 12.15 -19.46 1.85
CA VAL A 192 13.15 -18.42 2.12
C VAL A 192 14.52 -18.88 1.63
N ILE A 193 15.01 -18.27 0.55
CA ILE A 193 16.36 -18.52 0.00
C ILE A 193 17.41 -17.69 0.73
N ARG A 194 17.05 -16.46 1.11
CA ARG A 194 17.87 -15.55 1.90
C ARG A 194 16.98 -14.65 2.76
N GLU A 195 17.28 -14.58 4.05
CA GLU A 195 16.60 -13.66 4.96
C GLU A 195 16.94 -12.20 4.62
N PRO A 196 15.96 -11.27 4.69
CA PRO A 196 16.26 -9.85 4.60
C PRO A 196 17.09 -9.37 5.80
N THR A 197 17.89 -8.33 5.59
CA THR A 197 18.56 -7.60 6.67
C THR A 197 17.84 -6.27 6.89
N PRO A 198 17.58 -5.87 8.15
CA PRO A 198 16.94 -4.59 8.43
C PRO A 198 17.69 -3.40 7.83
N LEU A 199 16.95 -2.51 7.15
CA LEU A 199 17.45 -1.29 6.53
C LEU A 199 17.44 -0.13 7.54
N PRO A 200 18.35 0.86 7.41
CA PRO A 200 18.49 1.95 8.36
C PRO A 200 17.44 3.05 8.15
N VAL A 201 16.18 2.78 8.53
CA VAL A 201 15.03 3.67 8.31
C VAL A 201 15.11 5.00 9.07
N SER A 202 15.88 5.05 10.17
CA SER A 202 16.09 6.23 11.01
C SER A 202 17.32 7.07 10.63
N GLU A 203 18.11 6.62 9.66
CA GLU A 203 19.28 7.34 9.15
C GLU A 203 18.97 7.97 7.78
N PRO A 204 19.70 9.00 7.33
CA PRO A 204 19.58 9.48 5.96
C PRO A 204 19.82 8.36 4.94
N GLY A 205 19.06 8.37 3.84
CA GLY A 205 19.20 7.43 2.72
C GLY A 205 19.52 8.14 1.41
N ILE A 206 19.85 7.37 0.38
CA ILE A 206 20.07 7.90 -0.96
C ILE A 206 19.04 7.33 -1.93
N GLU A 207 18.27 8.22 -2.54
CA GLU A 207 17.34 7.90 -3.61
C GLU A 207 18.04 8.05 -4.95
N LEU A 208 18.02 7.01 -5.77
CA LEU A 208 18.55 7.03 -7.13
C LEU A 208 17.48 7.64 -8.05
N LEU A 209 17.85 8.67 -8.82
CA LEU A 209 16.91 9.42 -9.67
C LEU A 209 17.01 8.99 -11.13
N ALA A 210 18.20 9.14 -11.71
CA ALA A 210 18.44 8.82 -13.12
C ALA A 210 19.84 8.29 -13.31
N GLU A 211 19.96 7.17 -14.02
CA GLU A 211 21.25 6.58 -14.39
C GLU A 211 21.65 6.99 -15.80
N HIS A 212 22.90 7.40 -15.95
CA HIS A 212 23.52 7.72 -17.23
C HIS A 212 24.87 6.99 -17.34
N PRO A 213 25.42 6.79 -18.55
CA PRO A 213 26.77 6.25 -18.70
C PRO A 213 27.81 7.05 -17.90
N GLY A 214 28.37 6.43 -16.86
CA GLY A 214 29.42 7.01 -16.01
C GLY A 214 28.94 7.99 -14.92
N ARG A 215 27.63 8.19 -14.73
CA ARG A 215 27.10 9.01 -13.61
C ARG A 215 25.69 8.58 -13.20
N THR A 216 25.38 8.69 -11.92
CA THR A 216 24.02 8.50 -11.40
C THR A 216 23.60 9.77 -10.68
N GLU A 217 22.44 10.30 -11.03
CA GLU A 217 21.80 11.40 -10.32
C GLU A 217 21.13 10.84 -9.06
N ILE A 218 21.40 11.48 -7.92
CA ILE A 218 20.96 11.02 -6.62
C ILE A 218 20.36 12.17 -5.80
N ALA A 219 19.45 11.84 -4.90
CA ALA A 219 18.99 12.72 -3.85
C ALA A 219 19.37 12.15 -2.47
N VAL A 220 19.89 13.01 -1.60
CA VAL A 220 20.07 12.66 -0.19
C VAL A 220 18.76 12.94 0.52
N VAL A 221 18.16 11.90 1.08
CA VAL A 221 16.87 11.97 1.77
C VAL A 221 17.12 11.90 3.28
N SER A 222 16.69 12.91 4.01
CA SER A 222 16.83 12.93 5.46
C SER A 222 15.94 11.89 6.15
N ALA A 223 16.31 11.48 7.36
CA ALA A 223 15.48 10.61 8.19
C ALA A 223 14.07 11.18 8.42
N ALA A 224 13.94 12.51 8.53
CA ALA A 224 12.64 13.17 8.69
C ALA A 224 11.77 13.07 7.43
N GLU A 225 12.37 13.19 6.24
CA GLU A 225 11.66 12.99 4.96
C GLU A 225 11.22 11.54 4.79
N LYS A 226 12.09 10.57 5.15
CA LYS A 226 11.72 9.15 5.18
C LYS A 226 10.59 8.87 6.15
N ALA A 227 10.63 9.41 7.37
CA ALA A 227 9.55 9.24 8.34
C ALA A 227 8.20 9.77 7.81
N ARG A 228 8.18 10.92 7.12
CA ARG A 228 6.97 11.43 6.46
C ARG A 228 6.51 10.53 5.32
N ALA A 229 7.45 10.02 4.51
CA ALA A 229 7.14 9.12 3.40
C ALA A 229 6.60 7.77 3.88
N ARG A 230 7.21 7.17 4.91
CA ARG A 230 6.75 5.95 5.58
C ARG A 230 5.33 6.09 6.11
N ARG A 231 5.01 7.20 6.79
CA ARG A 231 3.64 7.47 7.22
C ARG A 231 2.65 7.53 6.05
N ARG A 232 3.02 8.20 4.95
CA ARG A 232 2.18 8.24 3.75
C ARG A 232 2.01 6.86 3.10
N LEU A 233 3.06 6.05 3.11
CA LEU A 233 3.04 4.69 2.60
C LEU A 233 2.09 3.82 3.42
N ALA A 234 2.22 3.85 4.75
CA ALA A 234 1.33 3.16 5.67
C ALA A 234 -0.14 3.60 5.50
N GLU A 235 -0.41 4.90 5.46
CA GLU A 235 -1.77 5.43 5.24
C GLU A 235 -2.39 4.95 3.92
N ARG A 236 -1.60 4.91 2.85
CA ARG A 236 -2.04 4.41 1.56
C ARG A 236 -2.27 2.91 1.58
N ALA A 237 -1.42 2.14 2.28
CA ALA A 237 -1.62 0.71 2.45
C ALA A 237 -2.93 0.44 3.20
N TYR A 238 -3.16 1.15 4.31
CA TYR A 238 -4.40 1.04 5.08
C TYR A 238 -5.64 1.39 4.28
N GLY A 239 -5.65 2.48 3.50
CA GLY A 239 -6.83 2.79 2.70
C GLY A 239 -7.02 1.88 1.49
N LYS A 240 -5.94 1.58 0.75
CA LYS A 240 -6.02 0.90 -0.55
C LYS A 240 -6.16 -0.63 -0.44
N GLY A 241 -5.41 -1.27 0.45
CA GLY A 241 -5.26 -2.72 0.46
C GLY A 241 -4.72 -3.28 -0.87
N TRP A 242 -4.92 -4.58 -1.10
CA TRP A 242 -4.48 -5.27 -2.32
C TRP A 242 -5.61 -5.70 -3.27
N ARG A 243 -6.85 -5.82 -2.76
CA ARG A 243 -8.05 -6.19 -3.52
C ARG A 243 -8.60 -5.05 -4.40
N THR A 244 -7.76 -4.53 -5.30
CA THR A 244 -8.09 -3.40 -6.19
C THR A 244 -8.28 -3.82 -7.66
N TYR A 245 -8.85 -5.00 -7.88
CA TYR A 245 -9.14 -5.58 -9.20
C TYR A 245 -10.64 -5.82 -9.37
N ALA A 246 -11.07 -6.11 -10.59
CA ALA A 246 -12.47 -6.35 -10.92
C ALA A 246 -12.61 -7.63 -11.73
N PHE A 247 -13.77 -8.27 -11.65
CA PHE A 247 -14.09 -9.44 -12.46
C PHE A 247 -14.56 -9.01 -13.86
N PRO A 248 -14.23 -9.79 -14.90
CA PRO A 248 -14.66 -9.48 -16.27
C PRO A 248 -16.11 -9.94 -16.50
N ASP A 249 -16.76 -9.37 -17.51
CA ASP A 249 -18.05 -9.80 -18.08
C ASP A 249 -17.92 -11.15 -18.85
N CYS A 250 -17.30 -12.17 -18.24
CA CYS A 250 -16.98 -13.44 -18.89
C CYS A 250 -17.44 -14.64 -18.04
N GLY A 251 -18.31 -15.49 -18.60
CA GLY A 251 -18.85 -16.68 -17.93
C GLY A 251 -17.81 -17.78 -17.69
N ALA A 252 -16.70 -17.74 -18.42
CA ALA A 252 -15.54 -18.61 -18.17
C ALA A 252 -14.61 -18.07 -17.07
N CYS A 253 -14.88 -16.88 -16.51
CA CYS A 253 -14.12 -16.32 -15.39
C CYS A 253 -15.00 -16.30 -14.14
N GLU A 254 -14.63 -17.11 -13.16
CA GLU A 254 -15.35 -17.27 -11.91
C GLU A 254 -14.41 -16.97 -10.72
N PRO A 255 -14.95 -16.63 -9.54
CA PRO A 255 -14.14 -16.58 -8.33
C PRO A 255 -13.52 -17.95 -8.05
N THR A 256 -12.29 -17.97 -7.53
CA THR A 256 -11.66 -19.18 -6.98
C THR A 256 -12.59 -19.88 -5.98
N THR A 257 -12.64 -21.22 -6.04
CA THR A 257 -13.56 -22.04 -5.22
C THR A 257 -12.85 -23.01 -4.29
N ASP A 258 -11.58 -23.28 -4.56
CA ASP A 258 -10.68 -24.18 -3.84
C ASP A 258 -9.77 -23.44 -2.86
N ARG A 259 -9.93 -22.12 -2.76
CA ARG A 259 -9.15 -21.21 -1.91
C ARG A 259 -10.08 -20.29 -1.13
N ASP A 260 -9.58 -19.76 -0.01
CA ASP A 260 -10.38 -18.91 0.87
C ASP A 260 -10.44 -17.45 0.37
N GLU A 261 -9.61 -17.06 -0.60
CA GLU A 261 -9.57 -15.75 -1.24
C GLU A 261 -10.34 -15.72 -2.56
N THR A 262 -10.89 -14.55 -2.93
CA THR A 262 -11.67 -14.37 -4.17
C THR A 262 -10.82 -13.82 -5.31
N LEU A 263 -10.16 -14.68 -6.07
CA LEU A 263 -9.34 -14.31 -7.24
C LEU A 263 -10.07 -14.59 -8.57
N PRO A 264 -9.80 -13.83 -9.65
CA PRO A 264 -10.37 -14.07 -10.97
C PRO A 264 -9.76 -15.31 -11.65
N TYR A 265 -10.41 -16.46 -11.50
CA TYR A 265 -9.99 -17.73 -12.10
C TYR A 265 -10.70 -17.96 -13.43
N CYS A 266 -9.95 -18.25 -14.49
CA CYS A 266 -10.52 -18.56 -15.80
C CYS A 266 -10.54 -20.07 -16.02
N THR A 267 -11.72 -20.69 -16.06
CA THR A 267 -11.90 -22.13 -16.27
C THR A 267 -11.46 -22.59 -17.65
N TRP A 268 -11.50 -21.71 -18.66
CA TRP A 268 -11.00 -22.01 -20.01
C TRP A 268 -9.47 -22.05 -20.08
N LYS A 269 -8.77 -21.21 -19.30
CA LYS A 269 -7.30 -21.21 -19.22
C LYS A 269 -6.75 -22.06 -18.08
N GLU A 270 -7.63 -22.48 -17.17
CA GLU A 270 -7.34 -23.24 -15.96
C GLU A 270 -6.35 -22.51 -15.02
N CYS A 271 -6.44 -21.17 -14.93
CA CYS A 271 -5.56 -20.36 -14.08
C CYS A 271 -6.19 -19.02 -13.66
N VAL A 272 -5.62 -18.38 -12.62
CA VAL A 272 -5.90 -16.98 -12.28
C VAL A 272 -5.34 -16.06 -13.36
N VAL A 273 -6.13 -15.08 -13.78
CA VAL A 273 -5.84 -14.18 -14.91
C VAL A 273 -5.88 -12.71 -14.48
N ASP A 274 -5.19 -11.83 -15.22
CA ASP A 274 -5.48 -10.40 -15.21
C ASP A 274 -6.71 -10.11 -16.09
N PRO A 275 -7.87 -9.78 -15.52
CA PRO A 275 -9.07 -9.58 -16.33
C PRO A 275 -8.93 -8.46 -17.36
N ALA A 276 -8.18 -7.40 -17.03
CA ALA A 276 -8.07 -6.22 -17.86
C ALA A 276 -7.26 -6.47 -19.15
N SER A 277 -6.31 -7.40 -19.12
CA SER A 277 -5.43 -7.69 -20.26
C SER A 277 -5.64 -9.07 -20.86
N GLU A 278 -6.12 -10.05 -20.08
CA GLU A 278 -6.17 -11.45 -20.46
C GLU A 278 -7.59 -11.99 -20.69
N CYS A 279 -8.64 -11.33 -20.18
CA CYS A 279 -10.03 -11.82 -20.22
C CYS A 279 -11.00 -10.78 -20.82
N GLY A 280 -11.01 -10.68 -22.16
CA GLY A 280 -11.93 -9.81 -22.89
C GLY A 280 -12.32 -10.39 -24.25
N ALA A 281 -13.10 -9.64 -25.04
CA ALA A 281 -13.70 -10.10 -26.30
C ALA A 281 -12.71 -10.62 -27.37
N ALA A 282 -11.41 -10.32 -27.23
CA ALA A 282 -10.36 -10.87 -28.10
C ALA A 282 -9.89 -12.28 -27.69
N CYS A 283 -10.25 -12.75 -26.49
CA CYS A 283 -9.93 -14.08 -26.00
C CYS A 283 -10.85 -15.13 -26.65
N GLY A 284 -10.27 -16.24 -27.13
CA GLY A 284 -11.03 -17.32 -27.78
C GLY A 284 -12.00 -18.06 -26.85
N GLY A 285 -11.80 -17.99 -25.54
CA GLY A 285 -12.70 -18.54 -24.52
C GLY A 285 -13.62 -17.51 -23.88
N PHE A 286 -13.75 -16.30 -24.45
CA PHE A 286 -14.61 -15.27 -23.89
C PHE A 286 -16.09 -15.60 -24.07
N GLU A 287 -16.83 -15.65 -22.96
CA GLU A 287 -18.27 -15.93 -22.94
C GLU A 287 -19.00 -14.74 -22.31
N ALA A 288 -19.60 -13.86 -23.12
CA ALA A 288 -20.20 -12.63 -22.60
C ALA A 288 -21.36 -12.92 -21.63
N VAL A 289 -21.23 -12.44 -20.39
CA VAL A 289 -22.24 -12.50 -19.33
C VAL A 289 -22.26 -11.18 -18.55
N GLU A 290 -23.21 -10.99 -17.65
CA GLU A 290 -23.15 -9.89 -16.69
C GLU A 290 -22.06 -10.18 -15.64
N THR A 291 -21.22 -9.18 -15.33
CA THR A 291 -20.19 -9.26 -14.27
C THR A 291 -20.80 -9.81 -12.97
N PRO A 292 -20.17 -10.81 -12.33
CA PRO A 292 -20.63 -11.31 -11.05
C PRO A 292 -20.58 -10.22 -9.96
N ASP A 293 -21.62 -10.14 -9.15
CA ASP A 293 -21.68 -9.23 -8.00
C ASP A 293 -20.78 -9.76 -6.87
N ILE A 294 -19.52 -9.29 -6.85
CA ILE A 294 -18.50 -9.71 -5.90
C ILE A 294 -18.08 -8.50 -5.07
N ASP A 295 -18.30 -8.61 -3.75
CA ASP A 295 -17.96 -7.58 -2.79
C ASP A 295 -16.59 -7.85 -2.14
N LEU A 296 -15.53 -7.46 -2.85
CA LEU A 296 -14.14 -7.58 -2.37
C LEU A 296 -13.85 -6.69 -1.15
N GLU A 297 -14.65 -5.64 -0.94
CA GLU A 297 -14.51 -4.75 0.21
C GLU A 297 -15.04 -5.42 1.48
N ALA A 298 -16.20 -6.05 1.41
CA ALA A 298 -16.74 -6.86 2.52
C ALA A 298 -15.86 -8.07 2.85
N GLU A 299 -15.27 -8.71 1.84
CA GLU A 299 -14.27 -9.77 2.07
C GLU A 299 -13.07 -9.23 2.84
N ARG A 300 -12.52 -8.07 2.42
CA ARG A 300 -11.39 -7.44 3.09
C ARG A 300 -11.70 -7.11 4.56
N GLU A 301 -12.87 -6.55 4.85
CA GLU A 301 -13.30 -6.24 6.22
C GLU A 301 -13.46 -7.51 7.08
N THR A 302 -13.85 -8.63 6.46
CA THR A 302 -13.98 -9.91 7.16
C THR A 302 -12.61 -10.54 7.46
N ARG A 303 -11.66 -10.42 6.54
CA ARG A 303 -10.37 -11.14 6.61
C ARG A 303 -9.26 -10.35 7.29
N THR A 304 -9.37 -9.02 7.35
CA THR A 304 -8.26 -8.17 7.80
C THR A 304 -8.68 -7.28 8.96
N PRO A 305 -7.72 -6.68 9.70
CA PRO A 305 -8.01 -5.69 10.74
C PRO A 305 -8.58 -4.34 10.23
N TRP A 306 -8.83 -4.21 8.93
CA TRP A 306 -9.39 -3.00 8.30
C TRP A 306 -10.91 -2.95 8.46
N ILE A 307 -11.45 -1.77 8.77
CA ILE A 307 -12.90 -1.53 8.93
C ILE A 307 -13.32 -0.47 7.92
N ALA A 308 -14.36 -0.77 7.14
CA ALA A 308 -14.87 0.10 6.08
C ALA A 308 -15.51 1.38 6.65
N ASP A 309 -16.46 1.19 7.56
CA ASP A 309 -17.12 2.29 8.28
C ASP A 309 -17.03 2.09 9.81
N PRO A 310 -16.01 2.64 10.47
CA PRO A 310 -15.84 2.51 11.91
C PRO A 310 -16.84 3.35 12.73
N GLY A 311 -17.79 4.06 12.10
CA GLY A 311 -18.73 4.97 12.77
C GLY A 311 -18.11 6.29 13.23
N GLY A 312 -16.80 6.47 13.00
CA GLY A 312 -16.00 7.66 13.24
C GLY A 312 -15.65 7.93 14.70
N ALA A 313 -14.45 8.49 14.93
CA ALA A 313 -13.96 8.89 16.24
C ALA A 313 -14.69 10.15 16.77
N ARG A 314 -15.99 10.07 17.04
CA ARG A 314 -16.73 11.11 17.75
C ARG A 314 -16.45 10.98 19.24
N ARG A 315 -15.49 11.75 19.73
CA ARG A 315 -15.35 11.99 21.17
C ARG A 315 -16.66 12.58 21.68
N GLN A 316 -17.33 11.88 22.58
CA GLN A 316 -18.47 12.37 23.34
C GLN A 316 -18.09 13.74 23.94
N SER A 317 -18.61 14.81 23.36
CA SER A 317 -18.50 16.17 23.88
C SER A 317 -19.32 16.23 25.17
N GLY A 318 -18.67 15.95 26.30
CA GLY A 318 -19.27 15.93 27.63
C GLY A 318 -18.32 16.33 28.77
N LEU A 319 -17.17 16.93 28.46
CA LEU A 319 -16.25 17.47 29.48
C LEU A 319 -16.48 18.95 29.81
N ASP A 320 -17.46 19.59 29.17
CA ASP A 320 -17.94 20.92 29.56
C ASP A 320 -18.88 20.85 30.80
N GLN A 321 -19.04 19.68 31.43
CA GLN A 321 -19.88 19.47 32.62
C GLN A 321 -19.13 19.49 33.96
N PHE A 322 -17.81 19.72 33.95
CA PHE A 322 -17.08 20.00 35.18
C PHE A 322 -16.70 21.48 35.23
N LEU A 323 -17.67 22.26 35.73
CA LEU A 323 -17.48 23.58 36.33
C LEU A 323 -17.06 23.43 37.79
#